data_AF-A0A0D2KGY4-F1
#
_entry.id   AF-A0A0D2KGY4-F1
#
_cell.length_a   1.000
_cell.length_b   1.000
_cell.length_c   1.000
_cell.angle_alpha   90.00
_cell.angle_beta   90.00
_cell.angle_gamma   90.00
#
_symmetry.space_group_name_H-M   'P 1'
#
loop_
_entity.id
_entity.type
_entity.pdbx_description
1 polymer ?
#
loop_
_entity_poly.entity_id
_entity_poly.type
_entity_poly.pdbx_seq_one_letter_code
_entity_poly.pdbx_strand_id
1 'polypeptide(L)' 'RRSTDPLVHHGRHFGRSIHALCNVHALVNNGIIRAGERSEEPEDAFTPQERREHLIFLQLLKSVPSLEE' A
#
# COMPACT_ATOMS: atom_id res chain seq x y z
N ARG A 1 -10.97 21.08 -27.14
CA ARG A 1 -11.11 20.07 -26.05
C ARG A 1 -9.78 19.32 -25.97
N ARG A 2 -9.03 19.40 -24.86
CA ARG A 2 -7.84 18.54 -24.68
C ARG A 2 -8.35 17.11 -24.48
N SER A 3 -8.09 16.22 -25.42
CA SER A 3 -8.27 14.79 -25.21
C SER A 3 -7.29 14.42 -24.11
N THR A 4 -7.78 14.04 -22.94
CA THR A 4 -6.93 13.42 -21.93
C THR A 4 -6.49 12.07 -22.47
N ASP A 5 -5.22 11.73 -22.24
CA ASP A 5 -4.66 10.45 -22.62
C ASP A 5 -5.59 9.31 -22.13
N PRO A 6 -6.02 8.38 -23.01
CA PRO A 6 -6.89 7.28 -22.63
C PRO A 6 -6.36 6.47 -21.44
N LEU A 7 -5.04 6.29 -21.32
CA LEU A 7 -4.39 5.59 -20.21
C LEU A 7 -4.58 6.36 -18.89
N VAL A 8 -4.51 7.70 -18.93
CA VAL A 8 -4.75 8.55 -17.74
C VAL A 8 -6.21 8.53 -17.32
N HIS A 9 -7.14 8.48 -18.28
CA HIS A 9 -8.57 8.38 -17.98
C HIS A 9 -8.94 7.01 -17.40
N HIS A 10 -8.45 5.91 -17.99
CA HIS A 10 -8.69 4.56 -17.49
C HIS A 10 -8.00 4.31 -16.13
N GLY A 11 -6.74 4.76 -15.98
CA GLY A 11 -5.99 4.66 -14.73
C GLY A 11 -6.63 5.46 -13.59
N ARG A 12 -7.24 6.61 -13.87
CA ARG A 12 -7.97 7.41 -12.87
C ARG A 12 -9.20 6.69 -12.33
N HIS A 13 -9.98 6.01 -13.18
CA HIS A 13 -11.16 5.26 -12.73
C HIS A 13 -10.75 4.02 -11.95
N PHE A 14 -9.76 3.26 -12.43
CA PHE A 14 -9.20 2.12 -11.72
C PHE A 14 -8.63 2.53 -10.34
N GLY A 15 -7.83 3.59 -10.30
CA GLY A 15 -7.25 4.12 -9.05
C GLY A 15 -8.31 4.56 -8.05
N ARG A 16 -9.42 5.18 -8.50
CA ARG A 16 -10.54 5.56 -7.61
C ARG A 16 -11.31 4.35 -7.08
N SER A 17 -11.54 3.32 -7.90
CA SER A 17 -12.20 2.08 -7.47
C SER A 17 -11.35 1.30 -6.47
N ILE A 18 -10.04 1.17 -6.72
CA ILE A 18 -9.11 0.55 -5.77
C ILE A 18 -9.01 1.36 -4.49
N HIS A 19 -8.97 2.69 -4.56
CA HIS A 19 -8.95 3.57 -3.38
C HIS A 19 -10.21 3.43 -2.52
N ALA A 20 -11.38 3.17 -3.12
CA ALA A 20 -12.61 2.91 -2.38
C ALA A 20 -12.64 1.53 -1.71
N LEU A 21 -11.90 0.56 -2.23
CA LEU A 21 -11.85 -0.82 -1.75
C LEU A 21 -10.68 -1.09 -0.80
N CYS A 22 -9.60 -0.32 -0.91
CA CYS A 22 -8.41 -0.41 -0.10
C CYS A 22 -8.13 0.98 0.47
N ASN A 23 -8.14 1.12 1.79
CA ASN A 23 -7.61 2.32 2.43
C ASN A 23 -6.08 2.29 2.32
N VAL A 24 -5.56 2.61 1.13
CA VAL A 24 -4.13 2.59 0.80
C VAL A 24 -3.34 3.49 1.74
N HIS A 25 -3.94 4.60 2.20
CA HIS A 25 -3.31 5.49 3.17
C HIS A 25 -3.09 4.79 4.52
N ALA A 26 -4.10 4.12 5.05
CA ALA A 26 -3.95 3.34 6.28
C ALA A 26 -2.96 2.17 6.09
N LEU A 27 -3.03 1.46 4.96
CA LEU A 27 -2.13 0.36 4.64
C LEU A 27 -0.65 0.82 4.66
N VAL A 28 -0.34 1.92 3.98
CA VAL A 28 1.01 2.47 3.91
C VAL A 28 1.46 2.99 5.27
N ASN A 29 0.61 3.75 5.97
CA ASN A 29 0.96 4.32 7.27
C ASN A 29 1.21 3.23 8.32
N ASN A 30 0.32 2.24 8.40
CA ASN A 30 0.47 1.09 9.31
C ASN A 30 1.73 0.27 8.95
N GLY A 31 2.02 0.13 7.66
CA GLY A 31 3.23 -0.53 7.17
C GLY A 31 4.52 0.18 7.63
N ILE A 32 4.56 1.52 7.52
CA ILE A 32 5.68 2.34 7.99
C ILE A 32 5.85 2.24 9.51
N ILE A 33 4.77 2.39 10.27
CA ILE A 33 4.79 2.26 11.74
C ILE A 33 5.30 0.87 12.14
N ARG A 34 4.85 -0.19 11.45
CA ARG A 34 5.31 -1.55 11.73
C ARG A 34 6.78 -1.76 11.38
N ALA A 35 7.25 -1.19 10.27
CA ALA A 35 8.66 -1.30 9.86
C ALA A 35 9.61 -0.49 10.75
N GLY A 36 9.13 0.57 11.41
CA GLY A 36 9.91 1.39 12.33
C GLY A 36 9.65 1.06 13.80
N GLU A 37 8.58 1.65 14.35
CA GLU A 37 8.25 1.66 15.77
C GLU A 37 7.93 0.27 16.35
N ARG A 38 7.37 -0.63 15.53
CA ARG A 38 6.95 -1.97 15.96
C ARG A 38 7.76 -3.11 15.31
N SER A 39 8.97 -2.81 14.86
CA SER A 39 9.82 -3.77 14.14
C SER A 39 10.29 -4.94 15.00
N GLU A 40 10.39 -4.74 16.32
CA GLU A 40 10.80 -5.77 17.28
C GLU A 40 9.63 -6.63 17.80
N GLU A 41 8.38 -6.24 17.51
CA GLU A 41 7.22 -7.01 17.97
C GLU A 41 7.12 -8.35 17.22
N PRO A 42 6.87 -9.45 17.95
CA PRO A 42 6.77 -10.76 17.34
C PRO A 42 5.51 -10.88 16.47
N GLU A 43 5.53 -11.78 15.48
CA GLU A 43 4.46 -11.90 14.50
C GLU A 43 3.09 -12.30 15.09
N ASP A 44 3.09 -12.98 16.24
CA ASP A 44 1.88 -13.36 16.98
C ASP A 44 1.21 -12.20 17.72
N ALA A 45 1.89 -11.06 17.89
CA ALA A 45 1.30 -9.82 18.40
C ALA A 45 0.31 -9.17 17.42
N PHE A 46 0.28 -9.63 16.17
CA PHE A 46 -0.56 -9.06 15.10
C PHE A 46 -1.73 -9.96 14.74
N THR A 47 -2.87 -9.34 14.47
CA THR A 47 -4.05 -10.04 13.94
C THR A 47 -3.75 -10.64 12.54
N PRO A 48 -4.50 -11.67 12.10
CA PRO A 48 -4.35 -12.20 10.73
C PRO A 48 -4.52 -11.12 9.65
N GLN A 49 -5.38 -10.13 9.90
CA GLN A 49 -5.62 -9.02 8.98
C GLN A 49 -4.41 -8.09 8.89
N GLU A 50 -3.84 -7.67 10.03
CA GLU A 50 -2.63 -6.83 10.05
C GLU A 50 -1.42 -7.52 9.42
N ARG A 51 -1.30 -8.86 9.58
CA ARG A 51 -0.27 -9.64 8.90
C ARG A 51 -0.44 -9.63 7.39
N ARG A 52 -1.67 -9.83 6.91
CA ARG A 52 -1.98 -9.74 5.48
C ARG A 52 -1.71 -8.35 4.92
N GLU A 53 -2.11 -7.30 5.63
CA GLU A 53 -1.87 -5.91 5.25
C GLU A 53 -0.37 -5.60 5.16
N HIS A 54 0.42 -6.07 6.12
CA HIS A 54 1.86 -5.87 6.08
C HIS A 54 2.54 -6.58 4.90
N LEU A 55 2.08 -7.79 4.52
CA LEU A 55 2.58 -8.45 3.31
C LEU A 55 2.29 -7.64 2.04
N ILE A 56 1.12 -7.00 1.96
CA ILE A 56 0.78 -6.12 0.84
C ILE A 56 1.68 -4.88 0.87
N PHE A 57 1.92 -4.28 2.05
CA PHE A 57 2.87 -3.17 2.21
C PHE A 57 4.27 -3.54 1.70
N LEU A 58 4.82 -4.69 2.08
CA LEU A 58 6.13 -5.15 1.59
C LEU A 58 6.14 -5.34 0.08
N GLN A 59 5.05 -5.85 -0.51
CA GLN A 59 4.94 -5.99 -1.96
C GLN A 59 4.88 -4.64 -2.68
N LEU A 60 4.22 -3.64 -2.08
CA LEU A 60 4.19 -2.27 -2.59
C LEU A 60 5.57 -1.63 -2.49
N LEU A 61 6.29 -1.86 -1.40
CA LEU A 61 7.63 -1.31 -1.17
C LEU A 61 8.61 -1.81 -2.25
N LYS A 62 8.60 -3.12 -2.55
CA LYS A 62 9.36 -3.74 -3.65
C LYS A 62 9.01 -3.23 -5.06
N SER A 63 7.83 -2.63 -5.24
CA SER A 63 7.43 -2.08 -6.53
C SER A 63 8.14 -0.77 -6.88
N VAL A 64 8.78 -0.13 -5.90
CA VAL A 64 9.57 1.09 -6.07
C VAL A 64 11.05 0.74 -5.86
N PRO A 65 11.84 0.60 -6.94
CA PRO A 65 13.27 0.39 -6.84
C PRO A 65 13.93 1.50 -5.99
N SER A 66 14.99 1.15 -5.25
CA SER A 66 15.81 2.04 -4.38
C SER A 66 15.11 2.61 -3.13
N LEU A 67 13.96 2.07 -2.73
CA LEU A 67 13.27 2.50 -1.51
C LEU A 67 13.58 1.61 -0.29
N GLU A 68 14.07 0.38 -0.51
CA GLU A 68 14.47 -0.59 0.54
C GLU A 68 15.99 -0.59 0.84
N GLU A 69 16.71 0.50 0.54
CA GLU A 69 18.15 0.61 0.83
C GLU A 69 18.49 0.83 2.31
#